data_AF-A0A535BZ72-F1
#
_entry.id   AF-A0A535BZ72-F1
#
_cell.length_a   1.000
_cell.length_b   1.000
_cell.length_c   1.000
_cell.angle_alpha   90.00
_cell.angle_beta   90.00
_cell.angle_gamma   90.00
#
_symmetry.space_group_name_H-M   'P 1'
#
loop_
_entity.id
_entity.type
_entity.pdbx_description
1 polymer ?
#
loop_
_entity_poly.entity_id
_entity_poly.type
_entity_poly.pdbx_seq_one_letter_code
_entity_poly.pdbx_strand_id
1 'polypeptide(L)'
;MNRSGSALFEAPLVHELVQHFEWEADANAAGTFIPVAVERPGGGRIRDKRPPRPSDIVYVPGVGGRKIPLHRLAAAAWRALVDEARADGIAAPLLLPVSGFRSPQHQAELWRQALLRYGSPAIARRYVAPPGGSAHQSGRAIDFYLGGRNDSRNIPHLRTLPAYQWLVDYAADFGFYPYSVEPWHWEYNPPASSPEMETSQPLTQPVSSPSLIKVEDQPIGSTLYVNIDLGPEGPTSDKPIRPMTGIFIPQNYRPQPQIDLILYLHGFHLDRPNLTIETYWRLPFFRDLRERVNSSQKNVILVSPTLGLRSQAGWLTSPGGFDRYLDLVLAALTTYGPYKGQSPTIGNNILACHSGGGKAMKVLALSNQRSTPLIRECWGFDCMYNCGDGLAWAGWVNSNPNVKLYNYYLNTPKSGTRVESKVLQSQNQPNVTVVALPLPGQSISHDQVPITFWLPRIQGASFLLAR
;
A
#
# COMPACT_ATOMS: atom_id res chain seq x y z
N MET A 1 -38.58 -66.87 -27.00
CA MET A 1 -37.26 -67.40 -26.60
C MET A 1 -36.21 -66.32 -26.85
N ASN A 2 -35.56 -65.89 -25.77
CA ASN A 2 -34.22 -65.29 -25.62
C ASN A 2 -33.54 -64.43 -26.70
N ARG A 3 -33.15 -63.22 -26.23
CA ARG A 3 -31.85 -62.50 -26.38
C ARG A 3 -31.52 -61.93 -27.77
N SER A 4 -30.87 -60.79 -27.95
CA SER A 4 -30.45 -59.62 -27.16
C SER A 4 -29.67 -58.73 -28.14
N GLY A 5 -29.83 -57.42 -28.12
CA GLY A 5 -29.01 -56.52 -28.94
C GLY A 5 -29.39 -55.06 -28.76
N SER A 6 -28.70 -54.38 -27.84
CA SER A 6 -28.82 -52.94 -27.59
C SER A 6 -28.29 -52.14 -28.78
N ALA A 7 -29.09 -51.19 -29.27
CA ALA A 7 -28.59 -50.05 -30.05
C ALA A 7 -28.74 -48.79 -29.19
N LEU A 8 -27.60 -48.25 -28.77
CA LEU A 8 -27.46 -46.96 -28.12
C LEU A 8 -27.81 -45.86 -29.14
N PHE A 9 -28.74 -44.97 -28.77
CA PHE A 9 -28.93 -43.69 -29.45
C PHE A 9 -27.80 -42.76 -29.01
N GLU A 10 -26.86 -42.45 -29.90
CA GLU A 10 -25.92 -41.36 -29.74
C GLU A 10 -26.66 -40.01 -29.85
N ALA A 11 -26.58 -39.19 -28.80
CA ALA A 11 -26.96 -37.79 -28.83
C ALA A 11 -25.82 -36.95 -29.47
N PRO A 12 -26.12 -35.83 -30.15
CA PRO A 12 -25.11 -35.08 -30.87
C PRO A 12 -24.11 -34.41 -29.92
N LEU A 13 -22.83 -34.53 -30.26
CA LEU A 13 -21.73 -33.77 -29.69
C LEU A 13 -22.04 -32.26 -29.74
N VAL A 14 -22.26 -31.67 -28.57
CA VAL A 14 -22.23 -30.22 -28.40
C VAL A 14 -20.76 -29.83 -28.40
N HIS A 15 -20.23 -29.45 -29.57
CA HIS A 15 -18.90 -28.86 -29.66
C HIS A 15 -18.99 -27.46 -29.03
N GLU A 16 -18.68 -27.39 -27.74
CA GLU A 16 -18.62 -26.14 -26.97
C GLU A 16 -17.59 -25.21 -27.61
N LEU A 17 -18.06 -24.02 -28.00
CA LEU A 17 -17.24 -22.86 -28.35
C LEU A 17 -16.40 -22.44 -27.13
N VAL A 18 -15.28 -23.11 -26.92
CA VAL A 18 -14.21 -22.62 -26.05
C VAL A 18 -13.51 -21.50 -26.83
N GLN A 19 -13.84 -20.24 -26.53
CA GLN A 19 -13.03 -19.12 -26.98
C GLN A 19 -11.59 -19.35 -26.51
N HIS A 20 -10.73 -19.72 -27.46
CA HIS A 20 -9.29 -19.77 -27.28
C HIS A 20 -8.83 -18.32 -27.21
N PHE A 21 -8.61 -17.83 -25.99
CA PHE A 21 -7.93 -16.56 -25.78
C PHE A 21 -6.45 -16.82 -26.06
N GLU A 22 -6.04 -16.60 -27.31
CA GLU A 22 -4.64 -16.60 -27.70
C GLU A 22 -3.93 -15.39 -27.07
N TRP A 23 -2.64 -15.59 -26.77
CA TRP A 23 -1.71 -14.66 -26.12
C TRP A 23 -1.32 -13.51 -27.06
N GLU A 24 -2.27 -12.77 -27.62
CA GLU A 24 -1.91 -11.54 -28.33
C GLU A 24 -1.68 -10.40 -27.34
N ALA A 25 -0.44 -9.91 -27.35
CA ALA A 25 0.00 -8.77 -26.57
C ALA A 25 -0.67 -7.50 -27.10
N ASP A 26 -1.80 -7.12 -26.50
CA ASP A 26 -2.27 -5.74 -26.55
C ASP A 26 -1.36 -4.88 -25.67
N ALA A 27 -0.21 -4.53 -26.23
CA ALA A 27 0.65 -3.47 -25.77
C ALA A 27 -0.02 -2.12 -26.05
N ASN A 28 -1.14 -1.82 -25.37
CA ASN A 28 -1.73 -0.48 -25.28
C ASN A 28 -2.90 -0.46 -24.28
N ALA A 29 -2.60 -0.33 -22.98
CA ALA A 29 -3.53 0.24 -22.01
C ALA A 29 -2.73 0.92 -20.90
N ALA A 30 -2.38 2.18 -21.12
CA ALA A 30 -1.80 3.08 -20.12
C ALA A 30 -2.87 3.49 -19.08
N GLY A 31 -3.38 2.54 -18.30
CA GLY A 31 -4.33 2.78 -17.22
C GLY A 31 -4.05 1.88 -16.02
N THR A 32 -4.12 2.42 -14.81
CA THR A 32 -3.97 1.67 -13.56
C THR A 32 -5.11 0.65 -13.44
N PHE A 33 -4.78 -0.63 -13.24
CA PHE A 33 -5.77 -1.68 -12.96
C PHE A 33 -6.57 -1.34 -11.69
N ILE A 34 -7.91 -1.40 -11.75
CA ILE A 34 -8.79 -1.16 -10.60
C ILE A 34 -9.38 -2.50 -10.13
N PRO A 35 -9.08 -2.97 -8.90
CA PRO A 35 -9.68 -4.17 -8.36
C PRO A 35 -11.20 -4.03 -8.17
N VAL A 36 -11.95 -5.07 -8.52
CA VAL A 36 -13.42 -5.11 -8.38
C VAL A 36 -13.80 -5.85 -7.10
N ALA A 37 -14.47 -5.15 -6.18
CA ALA A 37 -14.95 -5.72 -4.93
C ALA A 37 -15.98 -6.83 -5.15
N VAL A 38 -15.81 -7.93 -4.42
CA VAL A 38 -16.72 -9.11 -4.43
C VAL A 38 -17.51 -9.20 -3.13
N GLU A 39 -16.90 -8.81 -2.01
CA GLU A 39 -17.53 -8.79 -0.68
C GLU A 39 -17.61 -7.36 -0.15
N ARG A 40 -18.57 -7.13 0.77
CA ARG A 40 -18.69 -5.88 1.53
C ARG A 40 -18.52 -6.23 3.02
N PRO A 41 -17.55 -5.66 3.77
CA PRO A 41 -16.66 -4.56 3.36
C PRO A 41 -15.43 -4.96 2.52
N GLY A 42 -15.11 -6.26 2.37
CA GLY A 42 -13.86 -6.70 1.70
C GLY A 42 -12.60 -6.30 2.49
N GLY A 43 -11.44 -6.21 1.82
CA GLY A 43 -10.18 -5.70 2.38
C GLY A 43 -9.38 -6.69 3.24
N GLY A 44 -9.52 -7.99 2.99
CA GLY A 44 -8.85 -9.01 3.81
C GLY A 44 -9.22 -10.43 3.41
N ARG A 45 -9.34 -11.34 4.38
CA ARG A 45 -9.68 -12.74 4.12
C ARG A 45 -11.07 -12.89 3.48
N ILE A 46 -11.19 -13.82 2.53
CA ILE A 46 -12.44 -14.26 1.90
C ILE A 46 -13.36 -14.87 2.96
N ARG A 47 -14.53 -14.27 3.11
CA ARG A 47 -15.58 -14.77 3.99
C ARG A 47 -16.57 -15.64 3.23
N ASP A 48 -16.90 -15.26 2.00
CA ASP A 48 -17.77 -16.03 1.12
C ASP A 48 -16.97 -17.05 0.30
N LYS A 49 -17.03 -18.31 0.76
CA LYS A 49 -16.31 -19.45 0.19
C LYS A 49 -17.18 -20.28 -0.75
N ARG A 50 -18.37 -19.80 -1.11
CA ARG A 50 -19.25 -20.53 -2.04
C ARG A 50 -18.55 -20.71 -3.39
N PRO A 51 -18.72 -21.87 -4.06
CA PRO A 51 -18.22 -22.06 -5.40
C PRO A 51 -18.76 -21.00 -6.36
N PRO A 52 -17.93 -20.45 -7.26
CA PRO A 52 -18.41 -19.56 -8.30
C PRO A 52 -19.23 -20.34 -9.32
N ARG A 53 -19.98 -19.63 -10.17
CA ARG A 53 -20.62 -20.26 -11.33
C ARG A 53 -19.54 -20.81 -12.25
N PRO A 54 -19.77 -21.94 -12.93
CA PRO A 54 -18.80 -22.47 -13.90
C PRO A 54 -18.37 -21.45 -14.96
N SER A 55 -19.29 -20.58 -15.41
CA SER A 55 -19.02 -19.49 -16.36
C SER A 55 -18.09 -18.39 -15.84
N ASP A 56 -17.91 -18.28 -14.52
CA ASP A 56 -16.99 -17.32 -13.91
C ASP A 56 -15.60 -17.92 -13.67
N ILE A 57 -15.36 -19.19 -14.01
CA ILE A 57 -14.04 -19.83 -13.96
C ILE A 57 -13.32 -19.69 -15.30
N VAL A 58 -12.08 -19.19 -15.24
CA VAL A 58 -11.15 -19.11 -16.37
C VAL A 58 -9.84 -19.80 -16.01
N TYR A 59 -9.07 -20.21 -17.02
CA TYR A 59 -7.78 -20.88 -16.81
C TYR A 59 -6.63 -19.93 -17.07
N VAL A 60 -5.70 -19.85 -16.12
CA VAL A 60 -4.48 -19.06 -16.24
C VAL A 60 -3.23 -19.96 -16.32
N PRO A 61 -2.12 -19.48 -16.94
CA PRO A 61 -0.85 -20.18 -16.92
C PRO A 61 -0.29 -20.34 -15.50
N GLY A 62 0.03 -21.58 -15.11
CA GLY A 62 0.68 -21.93 -13.86
C GLY A 62 2.07 -22.52 -14.06
N VAL A 63 2.76 -22.76 -12.94
CA VAL A 63 4.13 -23.31 -12.96
C VAL A 63 4.18 -24.63 -13.72
N GLY A 64 5.13 -24.75 -14.65
CA GLY A 64 5.33 -25.96 -15.47
C GLY A 64 4.30 -26.12 -16.58
N GLY A 65 3.68 -25.03 -17.05
CA GLY A 65 2.70 -25.05 -18.15
C GLY A 65 1.32 -25.57 -17.74
N ARG A 66 1.07 -25.77 -16.45
CA ARG A 66 -0.24 -26.21 -15.93
C ARG A 66 -1.29 -25.13 -16.14
N LYS A 67 -2.51 -25.51 -16.48
CA LYS A 67 -3.66 -24.59 -16.52
C LYS A 67 -4.32 -24.56 -15.15
N ILE A 68 -4.32 -23.40 -14.49
CA ILE A 68 -4.85 -23.24 -13.14
C ILE A 68 -6.19 -22.51 -13.21
N PRO A 69 -7.30 -23.12 -12.73
CA PRO A 69 -8.60 -22.46 -12.76
C PRO A 69 -8.68 -21.36 -11.69
N LEU A 70 -9.22 -20.19 -12.03
CA LEU A 70 -9.47 -19.07 -11.12
C LEU A 70 -10.81 -18.42 -11.46
N HIS A 71 -11.39 -17.74 -10.48
CA HIS A 71 -12.48 -16.81 -10.75
C HIS A 71 -11.99 -15.68 -11.67
N ARG A 72 -12.78 -15.28 -12.67
CA ARG A 72 -12.40 -14.30 -13.71
C ARG A 72 -11.84 -12.98 -13.17
N LEU A 73 -12.38 -12.47 -12.05
CA LEU A 73 -11.87 -11.24 -11.43
C LEU A 73 -10.50 -11.44 -10.78
N ALA A 74 -10.28 -12.59 -10.13
CA ALA A 74 -8.99 -12.94 -9.57
C ALA A 74 -7.95 -13.21 -10.68
N ALA A 75 -8.37 -13.79 -11.81
CA ALA A 75 -7.50 -13.99 -12.98
C ALA A 75 -7.08 -12.66 -13.62
N ALA A 76 -8.01 -11.71 -13.79
CA ALA A 76 -7.70 -10.37 -14.31
C ALA A 76 -6.74 -9.61 -13.38
N ALA A 77 -6.98 -9.66 -12.08
CA ALA A 77 -6.10 -9.07 -11.06
C ALA A 77 -4.73 -9.73 -11.03
N TRP A 78 -4.69 -11.06 -11.11
CA TRP A 78 -3.45 -11.82 -11.17
C TRP A 78 -2.61 -11.43 -12.39
N ARG A 79 -3.24 -11.24 -13.56
CA ARG A 79 -2.54 -10.80 -14.77
C ARG A 79 -1.89 -9.43 -14.56
N ALA A 80 -2.67 -8.44 -14.12
CA ALA A 80 -2.15 -7.10 -13.84
C ALA A 80 -1.01 -7.12 -12.79
N LEU A 81 -1.17 -7.93 -11.74
CA LEU A 81 -0.16 -8.14 -10.72
C LEU A 81 1.13 -8.71 -11.31
N VAL A 82 1.03 -9.75 -12.15
CA VAL A 82 2.20 -10.39 -12.77
C VAL A 82 2.86 -9.44 -13.76
N ASP A 83 2.09 -8.71 -14.57
CA ASP A 83 2.63 -7.75 -15.54
C ASP A 83 3.48 -6.68 -14.84
N GLU A 84 2.98 -6.11 -13.74
CA GLU A 84 3.74 -5.17 -12.91
C GLU A 84 4.97 -5.84 -12.29
N ALA A 85 4.82 -7.04 -11.73
CA ALA A 85 5.94 -7.77 -11.17
C ALA A 85 7.03 -8.10 -12.21
N ARG A 86 6.65 -8.34 -13.48
CA ARG A 86 7.61 -8.54 -14.58
C ARG A 86 8.33 -7.25 -14.95
N ALA A 87 7.62 -6.12 -15.01
CA ALA A 87 8.24 -4.81 -15.13
C ALA A 87 9.24 -4.57 -13.99
N ASP A 88 8.94 -5.16 -12.82
CA ASP A 88 9.76 -5.08 -11.62
C ASP A 88 10.92 -6.08 -11.50
N GLY A 89 11.21 -6.81 -12.57
CA GLY A 89 12.31 -7.78 -12.61
C GLY A 89 12.05 -9.07 -11.83
N ILE A 90 10.85 -9.28 -11.29
CA ILE A 90 10.43 -10.57 -10.75
C ILE A 90 10.17 -11.50 -11.94
N ALA A 91 11.18 -12.24 -12.40
CA ALA A 91 11.07 -13.06 -13.60
C ALA A 91 10.19 -14.31 -13.41
N ALA A 92 9.57 -14.78 -14.50
CA ALA A 92 8.91 -16.09 -14.51
C ALA A 92 9.91 -17.21 -14.14
N PRO A 93 9.49 -18.26 -13.41
CA PRO A 93 8.11 -18.62 -13.07
C PRO A 93 7.60 -18.03 -11.74
N LEU A 94 8.30 -17.06 -11.15
CA LEU A 94 7.85 -16.43 -9.89
C LEU A 94 6.46 -15.80 -10.07
N LEU A 95 5.62 -15.92 -9.06
CA LEU A 95 4.23 -15.44 -9.05
C LEU A 95 3.31 -16.12 -10.08
N LEU A 96 3.75 -17.18 -10.76
CA LEU A 96 2.82 -18.06 -11.43
C LEU A 96 2.05 -18.91 -10.38
N PRO A 97 0.76 -19.19 -10.59
CA PRO A 97 -0.01 -20.04 -9.70
C PRO A 97 0.52 -21.47 -9.69
N VAL A 98 0.65 -22.01 -8.48
CA VAL A 98 0.81 -23.44 -8.21
C VAL A 98 -0.55 -24.10 -8.08
N SER A 99 -1.52 -23.38 -7.49
CA SER A 99 -2.89 -23.85 -7.25
C SER A 99 -3.89 -22.67 -7.26
N GLY A 100 -5.16 -22.98 -7.54
CA GLY A 100 -6.26 -22.02 -7.69
C GLY A 100 -7.60 -22.59 -7.21
N PHE A 101 -8.68 -22.46 -7.97
CA PHE A 101 -10.00 -22.99 -7.64
C PHE A 101 -9.96 -24.50 -7.35
N ARG A 102 -10.62 -24.91 -6.26
CA ARG A 102 -10.82 -26.32 -5.88
C ARG A 102 -12.28 -26.58 -5.57
N SER A 103 -12.87 -27.57 -6.23
CA SER A 103 -14.27 -27.95 -6.00
C SER A 103 -14.47 -28.50 -4.58
N PRO A 104 -15.68 -28.38 -4.00
CA PRO A 104 -16.00 -28.96 -2.69
C PRO A 104 -15.70 -30.48 -2.62
N GLN A 105 -15.93 -31.21 -3.71
CA GLN A 105 -15.67 -32.65 -3.80
C GLN A 105 -14.17 -32.96 -3.71
N HIS A 106 -13.33 -32.20 -4.42
CA HIS A 106 -11.88 -32.33 -4.31
C HIS A 106 -11.41 -31.92 -2.91
N GLN A 107 -11.96 -30.85 -2.32
CA GLN A 107 -11.63 -30.49 -0.94
C GLN A 107 -12.01 -31.59 0.06
N ALA A 108 -13.11 -32.31 -0.16
CA ALA A 108 -13.53 -33.46 0.65
C ALA A 108 -12.54 -34.63 0.54
N GLU A 109 -11.99 -34.88 -0.65
CA GLU A 109 -10.94 -35.88 -0.83
C GLU A 109 -9.68 -35.54 -0.03
N LEU A 110 -9.19 -34.30 -0.15
CA LEU A 110 -8.01 -33.85 0.58
C LEU A 110 -8.22 -33.91 2.10
N TRP A 111 -9.42 -33.55 2.56
CA TRP A 111 -9.78 -33.65 3.95
C TRP A 111 -9.79 -35.11 4.44
N ARG A 112 -10.36 -36.03 3.66
CA ARG A 112 -10.35 -37.47 3.97
C ARG A 112 -8.92 -38.01 4.05
N GLN A 113 -8.05 -37.64 3.11
CA GLN A 113 -6.64 -38.04 3.14
C GLN A 113 -5.89 -37.44 4.33
N ALA A 114 -6.19 -36.20 4.71
CA ALA A 114 -5.61 -35.58 5.89
C ALA A 114 -6.04 -36.29 7.18
N LEU A 115 -7.31 -36.70 7.29
CA LEU A 115 -7.80 -37.49 8.41
C LEU A 115 -7.09 -38.86 8.49
N LEU A 116 -6.91 -39.55 7.36
CA LEU A 116 -6.15 -40.80 7.30
C LEU A 116 -4.68 -40.60 7.70
N ARG A 117 -4.06 -39.49 7.29
CA ARG A 117 -2.65 -39.19 7.58
C ARG A 117 -2.41 -38.77 9.02
N TYR A 118 -3.28 -37.93 9.58
CA TYR A 118 -3.05 -37.27 10.86
C TYR A 118 -3.88 -37.84 12.02
N GLY A 119 -4.82 -38.75 11.73
CA GLY A 119 -5.61 -39.49 12.73
C GLY A 119 -6.56 -38.65 13.60
N SER A 120 -6.51 -37.32 13.50
CA SER A 120 -7.30 -36.40 14.31
C SER A 120 -7.79 -35.22 13.47
N PRO A 121 -9.11 -34.93 13.45
CA PRO A 121 -9.64 -33.71 12.85
C PRO A 121 -8.99 -32.43 13.38
N ALA A 122 -8.60 -32.41 14.67
CA ALA A 122 -7.97 -31.24 15.29
C ALA A 122 -6.54 -30.97 14.78
N ILE A 123 -5.82 -32.02 14.39
CA ILE A 123 -4.49 -31.91 13.77
C ILE A 123 -4.64 -31.68 12.27
N ALA A 124 -5.51 -32.44 11.58
CA ALA A 124 -5.75 -32.33 10.15
C ALA A 124 -6.15 -30.90 9.74
N ARG A 125 -7.02 -30.23 10.52
CA ARG A 125 -7.46 -28.84 10.25
C ARG A 125 -6.36 -27.79 10.33
N ARG A 126 -5.18 -28.13 10.86
CA ARG A 126 -4.00 -27.25 10.86
C ARG A 126 -3.35 -27.18 9.49
N TYR A 127 -3.53 -28.20 8.65
CA TYR A 127 -2.84 -28.35 7.36
C TYR A 127 -3.80 -28.37 6.16
N VAL A 128 -5.04 -28.82 6.36
CA VAL A 128 -6.05 -28.91 5.29
C VAL A 128 -7.38 -28.41 5.83
N ALA A 129 -7.98 -27.42 5.19
CA ALA A 129 -9.30 -26.95 5.59
C ALA A 129 -10.37 -28.05 5.37
N PRO A 130 -11.38 -28.18 6.24
CA PRO A 130 -12.52 -29.03 5.95
C PRO A 130 -13.31 -28.52 4.72
N PRO A 131 -14.10 -29.37 4.05
CA PRO A 131 -14.97 -28.95 2.94
C PRO A 131 -15.86 -27.77 3.33
N GLY A 132 -16.05 -26.82 2.42
CA GLY A 132 -16.74 -25.55 2.72
C GLY A 132 -15.89 -24.53 3.49
N GLY A 133 -14.75 -24.92 4.06
CA GLY A 133 -13.87 -24.06 4.86
C GLY A 133 -12.70 -23.43 4.09
N SER A 134 -12.41 -23.87 2.86
CA SER A 134 -11.25 -23.44 2.07
C SER A 134 -11.56 -22.20 1.22
N ALA A 135 -10.68 -21.19 1.25
CA ALA A 135 -10.81 -20.01 0.38
C ALA A 135 -10.67 -20.35 -1.11
N HIS A 136 -9.91 -21.41 -1.45
CA HIS A 136 -9.81 -21.93 -2.83
C HIS A 136 -11.14 -22.37 -3.41
N GLN A 137 -12.14 -22.67 -2.56
CA GLN A 137 -13.47 -23.02 -3.04
C GLN A 137 -14.16 -21.84 -3.73
N SER A 138 -13.83 -20.61 -3.40
CA SER A 138 -14.39 -19.42 -4.08
C SER A 138 -13.77 -19.16 -5.46
N GLY A 139 -12.67 -19.84 -5.79
CA GLY A 139 -11.86 -19.55 -6.99
C GLY A 139 -11.07 -18.24 -6.91
N ARG A 140 -11.15 -17.52 -5.79
CA ARG A 140 -10.46 -16.23 -5.57
C ARG A 140 -9.17 -16.36 -4.75
N ALA A 141 -8.77 -17.56 -4.34
CA ALA A 141 -7.51 -17.80 -3.65
C ALA A 141 -6.46 -18.40 -4.61
N ILE A 142 -5.22 -17.95 -4.48
CA ILE A 142 -4.07 -18.37 -5.28
C ILE A 142 -2.96 -18.82 -4.34
N ASP A 143 -2.35 -19.97 -4.64
CA ASP A 143 -1.04 -20.31 -4.09
C ASP A 143 0.03 -19.93 -5.12
N PHE A 144 0.79 -18.87 -4.84
CA PHE A 144 1.86 -18.38 -5.70
C PHE A 144 3.13 -19.23 -5.58
N TYR A 145 3.87 -19.34 -6.68
CA TYR A 145 5.24 -19.84 -6.64
C TYR A 145 6.21 -18.71 -6.29
N LEU A 146 6.87 -18.83 -5.13
CA LEU A 146 7.75 -17.78 -4.61
C LEU A 146 9.24 -17.99 -4.94
N GLY A 147 9.58 -19.08 -5.64
CA GLY A 147 10.97 -19.46 -5.93
C GLY A 147 11.49 -20.64 -5.10
N GLY A 148 10.65 -21.17 -4.22
CA GLY A 148 10.90 -22.40 -3.47
C GLY A 148 9.61 -23.22 -3.33
N ARG A 149 9.73 -24.45 -2.81
CA ARG A 149 8.56 -25.33 -2.62
C ARG A 149 7.63 -24.77 -1.54
N ASN A 150 6.34 -24.64 -1.85
CA ASN A 150 5.27 -24.28 -0.92
C ASN A 150 5.09 -25.39 0.12
N ASP A 151 5.81 -25.27 1.23
CA ASP A 151 5.88 -26.24 2.31
C ASP A 151 6.10 -25.50 3.62
N SER A 152 5.44 -25.95 4.70
CA SER A 152 5.53 -25.30 6.01
C SER A 152 6.96 -25.22 6.55
N ARG A 153 7.83 -26.18 6.20
CA ARG A 153 9.25 -26.18 6.60
C ARG A 153 10.05 -25.05 5.95
N ASN A 154 9.59 -24.55 4.80
CA ASN A 154 10.26 -23.50 4.05
C ASN A 154 9.76 -22.10 4.40
N ILE A 155 8.78 -21.94 5.31
CA ILE A 155 8.17 -20.63 5.61
C ILE A 155 9.20 -19.54 5.89
N PRO A 156 10.22 -19.74 6.77
CA PRO A 156 11.20 -18.69 7.04
C PRO A 156 11.95 -18.26 5.78
N HIS A 157 12.37 -19.23 4.96
CA HIS A 157 13.08 -18.97 3.71
C HIS A 157 12.19 -18.30 2.65
N LEU A 158 10.96 -18.78 2.45
CA LEU A 158 10.03 -18.20 1.48
C LEU A 158 9.76 -16.72 1.77
N ARG A 159 9.74 -16.32 3.05
CA ARG A 159 9.57 -14.92 3.45
C ARG A 159 10.78 -14.03 3.15
N THR A 160 11.96 -14.60 2.90
CA THR A 160 13.15 -13.84 2.48
C THR A 160 13.26 -13.69 0.97
N LEU A 161 12.40 -14.35 0.19
CA LEU A 161 12.51 -14.35 -1.27
C LEU A 161 11.96 -13.04 -1.88
N PRO A 162 12.56 -12.52 -2.96
CA PRO A 162 12.11 -11.29 -3.62
C PRO A 162 10.63 -11.32 -4.03
N ALA A 163 10.14 -12.45 -4.55
CA ALA A 163 8.75 -12.60 -4.96
C ALA A 163 7.77 -12.43 -3.78
N TYR A 164 8.12 -12.91 -2.59
CA TYR A 164 7.28 -12.74 -1.41
C TYR A 164 7.28 -11.29 -0.92
N GLN A 165 8.46 -10.65 -0.89
CA GLN A 165 8.59 -9.25 -0.49
C GLN A 165 7.78 -8.34 -1.43
N TRP A 166 7.90 -8.59 -2.74
CA TRP A 166 7.09 -7.91 -3.74
C TRP A 166 5.58 -8.08 -3.47
N LEU A 167 5.08 -9.29 -3.23
CA LEU A 167 3.65 -9.47 -2.92
C LEU A 167 3.21 -8.70 -1.66
N VAL A 168 4.03 -8.69 -0.61
CA VAL A 168 3.76 -7.90 0.61
C VAL A 168 3.64 -6.41 0.30
N ASP A 169 4.43 -5.93 -0.66
CA ASP A 169 4.51 -4.52 -0.98
C ASP A 169 3.43 -4.08 -1.99
N TYR A 170 2.98 -4.92 -2.93
CA TYR A 170 2.07 -4.48 -4.02
C TYR A 170 0.79 -5.27 -4.18
N ALA A 171 0.68 -6.49 -3.66
CA ALA A 171 -0.45 -7.36 -4.04
C ALA A 171 -1.81 -6.78 -3.64
N ALA A 172 -1.85 -5.94 -2.59
CA ALA A 172 -3.04 -5.23 -2.15
C ALA A 172 -3.58 -4.24 -3.20
N ASP A 173 -2.71 -3.62 -4.00
CA ASP A 173 -3.09 -2.68 -5.06
C ASP A 173 -3.86 -3.40 -6.18
N PHE A 174 -3.64 -4.70 -6.31
CA PHE A 174 -4.37 -5.59 -7.21
C PHE A 174 -5.53 -6.34 -6.52
N GLY A 175 -5.78 -6.06 -5.23
CA GLY A 175 -6.87 -6.64 -4.44
C GLY A 175 -6.57 -7.99 -3.79
N PHE A 176 -5.29 -8.40 -3.70
CA PHE A 176 -4.87 -9.63 -3.03
C PHE A 176 -4.36 -9.37 -1.61
N TYR A 177 -4.84 -10.20 -0.67
CA TYR A 177 -4.47 -10.11 0.74
C TYR A 177 -3.85 -11.42 1.23
N PRO A 178 -2.81 -11.38 2.09
CA PRO A 178 -2.09 -12.57 2.49
C PRO A 178 -2.89 -13.41 3.50
N TYR A 179 -2.74 -14.73 3.42
CA TYR A 179 -2.98 -15.58 4.58
C TYR A 179 -1.72 -15.64 5.44
N SER A 180 -1.80 -15.09 6.65
CA SER A 180 -0.65 -14.85 7.52
C SER A 180 0.22 -16.09 7.80
N VAL A 181 -0.35 -17.30 7.79
CA VAL A 181 0.36 -18.56 8.08
C VAL A 181 1.18 -19.02 6.89
N GLU A 182 0.65 -18.88 5.68
CA GLU A 182 1.19 -19.49 4.46
C GLU A 182 1.67 -18.40 3.50
N PRO A 183 2.99 -18.14 3.37
CA PRO A 183 3.51 -17.01 2.60
C PRO A 183 3.13 -17.06 1.11
N TRP A 184 2.84 -18.25 0.59
CA TRP A 184 2.40 -18.46 -0.78
C TRP A 184 0.92 -18.19 -1.02
N HIS A 185 0.09 -18.14 0.03
CA HIS A 185 -1.37 -18.15 -0.10
C HIS A 185 -1.96 -16.74 -0.01
N TRP A 186 -2.65 -16.33 -1.07
CA TRP A 186 -3.19 -14.98 -1.24
C TRP A 186 -4.63 -15.02 -1.74
N GLU A 187 -5.45 -14.09 -1.25
CA GLU A 187 -6.89 -14.08 -1.43
C GLU A 187 -7.36 -12.77 -2.08
N TYR A 188 -8.05 -12.88 -3.22
CA TYR A 188 -8.64 -11.75 -3.92
C TYR A 188 -9.95 -11.33 -3.24
N ASN A 189 -9.88 -10.23 -2.50
CA ASN A 189 -11.03 -9.66 -1.78
C ASN A 189 -10.85 -8.15 -1.57
N PRO A 190 -10.73 -7.35 -2.65
CA PRO A 190 -10.57 -5.90 -2.52
C PRO A 190 -11.75 -5.28 -1.77
N PRO A 191 -11.50 -4.20 -1.00
CA PRO A 191 -12.56 -3.53 -0.27
C PRO A 191 -13.57 -2.96 -1.24
N ALA A 192 -14.85 -3.06 -0.89
CA ALA A 192 -15.87 -2.34 -1.61
C ALA A 192 -15.68 -0.84 -1.35
N SER A 193 -15.78 -0.04 -2.41
CA SER A 193 -16.09 1.38 -2.24
C SER A 193 -17.36 1.47 -1.36
N SER A 194 -17.22 2.09 -0.19
CA SER A 194 -18.38 2.36 0.67
C SER A 194 -19.37 3.19 -0.15
N PRO A 195 -20.69 2.91 -0.08
CA PRO A 195 -21.69 3.79 -0.68
C PRO A 195 -21.63 5.22 -0.11
N GLU A 196 -21.05 5.41 1.08
CA GLU A 196 -20.72 6.74 1.64
C GLU A 196 -19.63 7.50 0.86
N MET A 197 -18.91 6.85 -0.07
CA MET A 197 -17.85 7.46 -0.88
C MET A 197 -18.24 7.75 -2.33
N GLU A 198 -19.44 7.35 -2.77
CA GLU A 198 -19.99 7.74 -4.09
C GLU A 198 -20.85 9.00 -4.03
N THR A 199 -21.32 9.39 -2.84
CA THR A 199 -21.88 10.73 -2.64
C THR A 199 -20.76 11.69 -2.29
N SER A 200 -20.05 12.18 -3.30
CA SER A 200 -19.41 13.49 -3.28
C SER A 200 -20.46 14.61 -3.22
N GLN A 201 -21.33 14.54 -2.22
CA GLN A 201 -21.95 15.74 -1.68
C GLN A 201 -20.90 16.36 -0.74
N PRO A 202 -20.68 17.68 -0.80
CA PRO A 202 -19.83 18.34 0.17
C PRO A 202 -20.35 18.00 1.57
N LEU A 203 -19.47 17.48 2.43
CA LEU A 203 -19.75 17.28 3.85
C LEU A 203 -20.17 18.64 4.42
N THR A 204 -21.48 18.85 4.56
CA THR A 204 -22.09 20.04 5.18
C THR A 204 -22.07 19.96 6.71
N GLN A 205 -21.52 18.89 7.27
CA GLN A 205 -21.30 18.72 8.71
C GLN A 205 -19.80 18.81 9.01
N PRO A 206 -19.37 19.72 9.90
CA PRO A 206 -17.97 19.83 10.29
C PRO A 206 -17.50 18.52 10.92
N VAL A 207 -16.36 18.00 10.47
CA VAL A 207 -15.73 16.80 11.05
C VAL A 207 -15.45 17.08 12.53
N SER A 208 -15.94 16.21 13.42
CA SER A 208 -15.68 16.35 14.86
C SER A 208 -14.18 16.28 15.14
N SER A 209 -13.66 17.23 15.92
CA SER A 209 -12.23 17.26 16.25
C SER A 209 -11.78 15.95 16.93
N PRO A 210 -10.62 15.40 16.53
CA PRO A 210 -10.03 14.27 17.24
C PRO A 210 -9.69 14.65 18.68
N SER A 211 -9.68 13.68 19.59
CA SER A 211 -9.34 13.93 20.99
C SER A 211 -7.90 14.40 21.15
N LEU A 212 -7.70 15.48 21.90
CA LEU A 212 -6.37 15.95 22.31
C LEU A 212 -5.75 14.95 23.30
N ILE A 213 -4.56 14.47 22.98
CA ILE A 213 -3.75 13.62 23.85
C ILE A 213 -2.92 14.49 24.80
N LYS A 214 -2.19 15.47 24.24
CA LYS A 214 -1.41 16.45 25.00
C LYS A 214 -0.96 17.62 24.12
N VAL A 215 -0.47 18.67 24.77
CA VAL A 215 0.26 19.78 24.14
C VAL A 215 1.69 19.77 24.65
N GLU A 216 2.64 20.06 23.77
CA GLU A 216 4.07 20.17 24.09
C GLU A 216 4.62 21.47 23.47
N ASP A 217 5.40 22.24 24.22
CA ASP A 217 5.97 23.54 23.81
C ASP A 217 7.49 23.49 23.61
N GLN A 218 8.08 22.27 23.66
CA GLN A 218 9.48 22.00 23.35
C GLN A 218 9.59 21.05 22.15
N PRO A 219 10.28 21.42 21.06
CA PRO A 219 10.96 22.69 20.85
C PRO A 219 9.97 23.86 20.74
N ILE A 220 10.51 25.08 20.87
CA ILE A 220 9.73 26.33 20.91
C ILE A 220 8.64 26.40 19.84
N GLY A 221 7.45 26.89 20.19
CA GLY A 221 6.25 26.74 19.38
C GLY A 221 5.22 25.89 20.11
N SER A 222 4.32 25.23 19.38
CA SER A 222 3.30 24.36 19.98
C SER A 222 3.12 23.09 19.16
N THR A 223 3.25 21.94 19.80
CA THR A 223 2.91 20.64 19.23
C THR A 223 1.62 20.14 19.85
N LEU A 224 0.58 19.99 19.03
CA LEU A 224 -0.63 19.27 19.42
C LEU A 224 -0.45 17.79 19.09
N TYR A 225 -0.65 16.92 20.07
CA TYR A 225 -0.77 15.49 19.82
C TYR A 225 -2.23 15.11 19.92
N VAL A 226 -2.80 14.59 18.84
CA VAL A 226 -4.22 14.22 18.75
C VAL A 226 -4.38 12.75 18.39
N ASN A 227 -5.48 12.14 18.84
CA ASN A 227 -5.81 10.77 18.55
C ASN A 227 -6.49 10.64 17.18
N ILE A 228 -5.69 10.37 16.15
CA ILE A 228 -6.18 9.96 14.83
C ILE A 228 -5.73 8.50 14.63
N ASP A 229 -6.70 7.59 14.71
CA ASP A 229 -6.47 6.16 14.52
C ASP A 229 -6.56 5.79 13.04
N LEU A 230 -5.41 5.54 12.41
CA LEU A 230 -5.29 5.12 11.02
C LEU A 230 -5.71 3.65 10.79
N GLY A 231 -5.90 2.88 11.86
CA GLY A 231 -6.29 1.48 11.82
C GLY A 231 -5.12 0.50 11.98
N PRO A 232 -5.42 -0.81 12.00
CA PRO A 232 -4.45 -1.85 12.34
C PRO A 232 -3.62 -2.23 11.11
N GLU A 233 -2.34 -1.86 11.06
CA GLU A 233 -1.48 -2.24 9.94
C GLU A 233 -0.13 -2.87 10.34
N GLY A 234 -0.10 -4.21 10.25
CA GLY A 234 1.09 -5.08 10.39
C GLY A 234 0.75 -6.39 11.13
N PRO A 235 1.20 -7.58 10.67
CA PRO A 235 0.85 -8.84 11.31
C PRO A 235 1.59 -8.98 12.65
N THR A 236 0.88 -9.50 13.65
CA THR A 236 1.38 -9.93 14.98
C THR A 236 1.91 -8.81 15.88
N SER A 237 1.09 -8.28 16.78
CA SER A 237 1.48 -8.22 18.20
C SER A 237 0.26 -7.96 19.07
N ASP A 238 0.25 -8.59 20.24
CA ASP A 238 -0.74 -8.41 21.29
C ASP A 238 -0.68 -7.01 21.96
N LYS A 239 -0.14 -6.00 21.26
CA LYS A 239 0.01 -4.60 21.70
C LYS A 239 -0.15 -3.64 20.52
N PRO A 240 -1.32 -3.01 20.33
CA PRO A 240 -1.52 -2.00 19.29
C PRO A 240 -0.61 -0.78 19.55
N ILE A 241 0.05 -0.28 18.51
CA ILE A 241 0.76 1.01 18.57
C ILE A 241 -0.28 2.09 18.92
N ARG A 242 0.01 2.93 19.90
CA ARG A 242 -0.90 4.00 20.30
C ARG A 242 -1.10 4.96 19.11
N PRO A 243 -2.33 5.14 18.62
CA PRO A 243 -2.56 6.09 17.55
C PRO A 243 -2.31 7.52 18.00
N MET A 244 -1.60 8.27 17.16
CA MET A 244 -1.17 9.61 17.47
C MET A 244 -0.75 10.35 16.20
N THR A 245 -1.27 11.56 16.03
CA THR A 245 -0.77 12.53 15.05
C THR A 245 -0.17 13.71 15.79
N GLY A 246 1.05 14.08 15.42
CA GLY A 246 1.69 15.31 15.87
C GLY A 246 1.43 16.44 14.88
N ILE A 247 0.98 17.59 15.37
CA ILE A 247 0.74 18.81 14.61
C ILE A 247 1.61 19.91 15.25
N PHE A 248 2.73 20.22 14.63
CA PHE A 248 3.67 21.23 15.09
C PHE A 248 3.42 22.59 14.42
N ILE A 249 3.02 23.55 15.24
CA ILE A 249 2.81 24.95 14.91
C ILE A 249 4.06 25.72 15.34
N PRO A 250 4.83 26.32 14.41
CA PRO A 250 6.09 26.95 14.76
C PRO A 250 5.89 28.24 15.57
N GLN A 251 6.95 28.67 16.25
CA GLN A 251 6.95 29.96 16.93
C GLN A 251 6.68 31.11 15.94
N ASN A 252 5.89 32.09 16.37
CA ASN A 252 5.47 33.25 15.57
C ASN A 252 4.70 32.86 14.29
N TYR A 253 4.05 31.69 14.27
CA TYR A 253 3.09 31.34 13.23
C TYR A 253 2.01 32.41 13.10
N ARG A 254 1.76 32.87 11.87
CA ARG A 254 0.76 33.89 11.55
C ARG A 254 -0.44 33.20 10.90
N PRO A 255 -1.59 33.04 11.59
CA PRO A 255 -2.77 32.42 11.01
C PRO A 255 -3.20 33.08 9.69
N GLN A 256 -3.57 32.26 8.71
CA GLN A 256 -4.05 32.67 7.40
C GLN A 256 -5.35 31.90 7.07
N PRO A 257 -6.27 32.45 6.26
CA PRO A 257 -7.46 31.71 5.84
C PRO A 257 -7.14 30.38 5.14
N GLN A 258 -5.99 30.32 4.46
CA GLN A 258 -5.44 29.11 3.85
C GLN A 258 -4.15 28.70 4.55
N ILE A 259 -4.07 27.45 5.01
CA ILE A 259 -2.93 26.90 5.74
C ILE A 259 -2.00 26.17 4.78
N ASP A 260 -0.72 26.51 4.83
CA ASP A 260 0.33 25.69 4.22
C ASP A 260 0.82 24.63 5.21
N LEU A 261 0.95 23.39 4.73
CA LEU A 261 1.40 22.26 5.56
C LEU A 261 2.45 21.38 4.89
N ILE A 262 3.30 20.79 5.74
CA ILE A 262 4.16 19.67 5.39
C ILE A 262 3.60 18.43 6.06
N LEU A 263 3.16 17.44 5.28
CA LEU A 263 2.80 16.11 5.78
C LEU A 263 4.02 15.20 5.68
N TYR A 264 4.62 14.86 6.82
CA TYR A 264 5.78 13.98 6.90
C TYR A 264 5.38 12.55 7.25
N LEU A 265 5.77 11.59 6.40
CA LEU A 265 5.49 10.15 6.55
C LEU A 265 6.78 9.41 6.88
N HIS A 266 6.86 8.85 8.08
CA HIS A 266 8.11 8.28 8.60
C HIS A 266 8.41 6.84 8.13
N GLY A 267 9.65 6.41 8.37
CA GLY A 267 10.19 5.11 7.98
C GLY A 267 9.78 3.91 8.84
N PHE A 268 10.31 2.74 8.46
CA PHE A 268 10.15 1.48 9.19
C PHE A 268 10.77 1.59 10.58
N HIS A 269 10.20 0.85 11.55
CA HIS A 269 10.67 0.83 12.93
C HIS A 269 10.50 -0.56 13.57
N LEU A 270 10.90 -1.60 12.83
CA LEU A 270 10.78 -3.00 13.24
C LEU A 270 11.42 -3.32 14.61
N ASP A 271 12.45 -2.57 14.99
CA ASP A 271 13.18 -2.68 16.26
C ASP A 271 12.51 -1.91 17.41
N ARG A 272 11.51 -1.06 17.12
CA ARG A 272 10.84 -0.18 18.09
C ARG A 272 9.31 -0.30 17.96
N PRO A 273 8.71 -1.43 18.38
CA PRO A 273 7.32 -1.75 18.05
C PRO A 273 6.26 -0.86 18.71
N ASN A 274 6.64 0.04 19.62
CA ASN A 274 5.74 1.01 20.25
C ASN A 274 6.11 2.46 19.85
N LEU A 275 6.84 2.64 18.75
CA LEU A 275 7.24 3.97 18.29
C LEU A 275 6.00 4.76 17.88
N THR A 276 5.82 5.91 18.52
CA THR A 276 4.80 6.90 18.18
C THR A 276 5.49 8.08 17.52
N ILE A 277 4.74 8.96 16.86
CA ILE A 277 5.34 10.17 16.30
C ILE A 277 6.00 11.07 17.36
N GLU A 278 5.43 11.11 18.58
CA GLU A 278 6.06 11.81 19.72
C GLU A 278 7.47 11.30 20.00
N THR A 279 7.64 9.98 20.04
CA THR A 279 8.95 9.38 20.33
C THR A 279 9.86 9.37 19.10
N TYR A 280 9.31 9.29 17.89
CA TYR A 280 10.04 9.44 16.63
C TYR A 280 10.75 10.79 16.56
N TRP A 281 10.06 11.89 16.89
CA TRP A 281 10.64 13.24 16.97
C TRP A 281 11.60 13.46 18.15
N ARG A 282 11.98 12.41 18.87
CA ARG A 282 13.05 12.44 19.88
C ARG A 282 14.24 11.58 19.50
N LEU A 283 14.12 10.76 18.45
CA LEU A 283 15.20 9.93 17.97
C LEU A 283 16.33 10.81 17.38
N PRO A 284 17.59 10.33 17.46
CA PRO A 284 18.69 10.93 16.72
C PRO A 284 18.33 11.13 15.24
N PHE A 285 18.85 12.18 14.63
CA PHE A 285 18.60 12.60 13.24
C PHE A 285 17.18 13.12 12.93
N PHE A 286 16.15 12.68 13.65
CA PHE A 286 14.77 13.12 13.42
C PHE A 286 14.29 14.18 14.41
N ARG A 287 14.99 14.34 15.54
CA ARG A 287 14.61 15.30 16.57
C ARG A 287 14.49 16.72 16.04
N ASP A 288 15.41 17.13 15.16
CA ASP A 288 15.54 18.49 14.63
C ASP A 288 14.49 18.84 13.55
N LEU A 289 13.55 17.95 13.19
CA LEU A 289 12.57 18.22 12.14
C LEU A 289 11.67 19.42 12.49
N ARG A 290 11.25 19.53 13.76
CA ARG A 290 10.41 20.64 14.26
C ARG A 290 11.23 21.93 14.39
N GLU A 291 12.44 21.83 14.94
CA GLU A 291 13.41 22.90 15.15
C GLU A 291 13.79 23.56 13.82
N ARG A 292 13.92 22.78 12.75
CA ARG A 292 14.21 23.30 11.42
C ARG A 292 13.01 23.93 10.73
N VAL A 293 11.78 23.53 11.05
CA VAL A 293 10.59 24.29 10.66
C VAL A 293 10.58 25.65 11.37
N ASN A 294 10.98 25.73 12.64
CA ASN A 294 11.20 27.01 13.30
C ASN A 294 12.30 27.83 12.63
N SER A 295 13.51 27.29 12.50
CA SER A 295 14.65 28.07 12.00
C SER A 295 14.50 28.47 10.53
N SER A 296 13.63 27.82 9.76
CA SER A 296 13.28 28.21 8.39
C SER A 296 12.61 29.58 8.27
N GLN A 297 11.98 30.08 9.35
CA GLN A 297 11.13 31.28 9.34
C GLN A 297 9.98 31.24 8.32
N LYS A 298 9.54 30.05 7.88
CA LYS A 298 8.40 29.88 6.95
C LYS A 298 7.07 29.64 7.68
N ASN A 299 5.99 30.20 7.17
CA ASN A 299 4.64 30.14 7.76
C ASN A 299 3.93 28.83 7.41
N VAL A 300 4.50 27.71 7.86
CA VAL A 300 4.07 26.35 7.51
C VAL A 300 3.90 25.50 8.76
N ILE A 301 2.86 24.67 8.80
CA ILE A 301 2.61 23.71 9.88
C ILE A 301 3.18 22.34 9.50
N LEU A 302 3.87 21.68 10.42
CA LEU A 302 4.34 20.30 10.21
C LEU A 302 3.36 19.31 10.83
N VAL A 303 2.89 18.36 10.03
CA VAL A 303 1.97 17.31 10.44
C VAL A 303 2.62 15.96 10.21
N SER A 304 2.55 15.05 11.17
CA SER A 304 3.04 13.68 10.99
C SER A 304 2.21 12.67 11.78
N PRO A 305 1.66 11.64 11.14
CA PRO A 305 0.99 10.54 11.83
C PRO A 305 1.99 9.52 12.35
N THR A 306 1.57 8.75 13.34
CA THR A 306 2.19 7.47 13.68
C THR A 306 1.78 6.43 12.63
N LEU A 307 2.77 5.84 11.95
CA LEU A 307 2.60 4.77 10.97
C LEU A 307 2.95 3.41 11.57
N GLY A 308 2.47 2.33 10.96
CA GLY A 308 2.78 0.97 11.40
C GLY A 308 4.27 0.61 11.25
N LEU A 309 4.65 -0.56 11.74
CA LEU A 309 6.05 -1.05 11.83
C LEU A 309 6.83 -0.95 10.51
N ARG A 310 6.13 -1.07 9.38
CA ARG A 310 6.64 -0.95 8.02
C ARG A 310 6.04 0.26 7.29
N SER A 311 5.93 1.41 7.97
CA SER A 311 5.40 2.67 7.41
C SER A 311 3.99 2.57 6.83
N GLN A 312 3.22 1.63 7.34
CA GLN A 312 1.85 1.42 6.98
C GLN A 312 0.96 2.61 7.41
N ALA A 313 0.12 3.09 6.50
CA ALA A 313 -0.59 4.37 6.63
C ALA A 313 -2.11 4.23 6.85
N GLY A 314 -2.64 3.02 6.91
CA GLY A 314 -4.03 2.82 7.28
C GLY A 314 -5.01 3.24 6.20
N TRP A 315 -6.16 3.70 6.67
CA TRP A 315 -7.13 4.36 5.79
C TRP A 315 -6.64 5.68 5.20
N LEU A 316 -5.50 6.26 5.64
CA LEU A 316 -4.94 7.48 5.02
C LEU A 316 -4.73 7.30 3.51
N THR A 317 -4.29 6.10 3.11
CA THR A 317 -4.03 5.74 1.71
C THR A 317 -5.22 5.10 1.01
N SER A 318 -6.38 5.01 1.67
CA SER A 318 -7.64 4.60 1.03
C SER A 318 -8.26 5.77 0.24
N PRO A 319 -9.17 5.52 -0.72
CA PRO A 319 -9.91 6.59 -1.38
C PRO A 319 -10.60 7.50 -0.34
N GLY A 320 -10.53 8.82 -0.53
CA GLY A 320 -11.05 9.82 0.42
C GLY A 320 -10.27 9.95 1.74
N GLY A 321 -9.29 9.08 2.00
CA GLY A 321 -8.52 9.04 3.24
C GLY A 321 -7.63 10.27 3.43
N PHE A 322 -7.06 10.81 2.36
CA PHE A 322 -6.19 11.98 2.44
C PHE A 322 -7.01 13.21 2.85
N ASP A 323 -8.15 13.41 2.20
CA ASP A 323 -9.08 14.50 2.47
C ASP A 323 -9.58 14.44 3.91
N ARG A 324 -10.05 13.26 4.35
CA ARG A 324 -10.51 13.03 5.71
C ARG A 324 -9.42 13.31 6.75
N TYR A 325 -8.18 12.90 6.47
CA TYR A 325 -7.07 13.13 7.38
C TYR A 325 -6.76 14.62 7.54
N LEU A 326 -6.73 15.38 6.45
CA LEU A 326 -6.53 16.83 6.51
C LEU A 326 -7.70 17.53 7.20
N ASP A 327 -8.94 17.07 6.99
CA ASP A 327 -10.11 17.63 7.69
C ASP A 327 -10.02 17.43 9.22
N LEU A 328 -9.54 16.27 9.68
CA LEU A 328 -9.29 16.02 11.10
C LEU A 328 -8.17 16.91 11.67
N VAL A 329 -7.12 17.18 10.87
CA VAL A 329 -6.04 18.12 11.24
C VAL A 329 -6.57 19.55 11.36
N LEU A 330 -7.40 20.01 10.42
CA LEU A 330 -8.04 21.32 10.47
C LEU A 330 -8.99 21.44 11.67
N ALA A 331 -9.76 20.39 11.97
CA ALA A 331 -10.62 20.35 13.15
C ALA A 331 -9.81 20.46 14.46
N ALA A 332 -8.66 19.79 14.55
CA ALA A 332 -7.75 19.92 15.68
C ALA A 332 -7.15 21.33 15.81
N LEU A 333 -6.73 21.93 14.69
CA LEU A 333 -6.20 23.30 14.66
C LEU A 333 -7.26 24.35 15.05
N THR A 334 -8.51 24.12 14.66
CA THR A 334 -9.66 24.96 15.02
C THR A 334 -10.04 24.81 16.49
N THR A 335 -9.94 23.60 17.05
CA THR A 335 -10.38 23.34 18.42
C THR A 335 -9.29 23.69 19.44
N TYR A 336 -8.05 23.31 19.17
CA TYR A 336 -6.94 23.39 20.13
C TYR A 336 -5.82 24.33 19.70
N GLY A 337 -5.71 24.62 18.39
CA GLY A 337 -4.65 25.42 17.80
C GLY A 337 -4.96 26.92 17.68
N PRO A 338 -4.29 27.63 16.77
CA PRO A 338 -4.40 29.08 16.64
C PRO A 338 -5.66 29.55 15.87
N TYR A 339 -6.49 28.62 15.41
CA TYR A 339 -7.68 28.91 14.60
C TYR A 339 -8.99 28.80 15.38
N LYS A 340 -8.96 29.06 16.69
CA LYS A 340 -10.16 28.99 17.56
C LYS A 340 -11.30 29.84 17.00
N GLY A 341 -12.41 29.17 16.69
CA GLY A 341 -13.61 29.81 16.13
C GLY A 341 -13.49 30.24 14.66
N GLN A 342 -12.44 29.80 13.95
CA GLN A 342 -12.25 30.04 12.52
C GLN A 342 -12.40 28.73 11.74
N SER A 343 -12.54 28.83 10.42
CA SER A 343 -12.65 27.66 9.54
C SER A 343 -11.63 27.78 8.41
N PRO A 344 -10.35 27.59 8.71
CA PRO A 344 -9.31 27.66 7.69
C PRO A 344 -9.42 26.50 6.71
N THR A 345 -8.95 26.69 5.48
CA THR A 345 -8.82 25.62 4.48
C THR A 345 -7.36 25.29 4.23
N ILE A 346 -7.11 24.18 3.53
CA ILE A 346 -5.76 23.85 3.06
C ILE A 346 -5.42 24.77 1.87
N GLY A 347 -4.23 25.38 1.92
CA GLY A 347 -3.63 26.17 0.84
C GLY A 347 -2.68 25.32 0.01
N ASN A 348 -1.42 25.26 0.42
CA ASN A 348 -0.40 24.42 -0.23
C ASN A 348 0.00 23.22 0.64
N ASN A 349 0.11 22.07 -0.01
CA ASN A 349 0.58 20.84 0.59
C ASN A 349 1.99 20.51 0.11
N ILE A 350 2.88 20.21 1.05
CA ILE A 350 4.12 19.50 0.79
C ILE A 350 3.96 18.10 1.35
N LEU A 351 4.17 17.09 0.50
CA LEU A 351 4.32 15.73 0.99
C LEU A 351 5.80 15.44 1.17
N ALA A 352 6.17 14.90 2.33
CA ALA A 352 7.54 14.48 2.59
C ALA A 352 7.54 13.09 3.22
N CYS A 353 8.57 12.30 2.93
CA CYS A 353 8.68 10.99 3.53
C CYS A 353 10.13 10.54 3.67
N HIS A 354 10.34 9.63 4.61
CA HIS A 354 11.61 8.92 4.77
C HIS A 354 11.37 7.42 4.72
N SER A 355 12.31 6.71 4.10
CA SER A 355 12.30 5.27 4.07
C SER A 355 10.93 4.73 3.61
N GLY A 356 10.37 3.72 4.27
CA GLY A 356 9.11 3.09 3.88
C GLY A 356 7.92 4.04 3.68
N GLY A 357 7.96 5.25 4.24
CA GLY A 357 6.94 6.27 4.04
C GLY A 357 6.76 6.69 2.57
N GLY A 358 7.75 6.40 1.72
CA GLY A 358 7.68 6.62 0.26
C GLY A 358 6.48 5.97 -0.41
N LYS A 359 6.07 4.78 0.05
CA LYS A 359 4.88 4.09 -0.47
C LYS A 359 3.62 4.91 -0.23
N ALA A 360 3.40 5.32 1.02
CA ALA A 360 2.24 6.13 1.37
C ALA A 360 2.26 7.48 0.65
N MET A 361 3.42 8.14 0.58
CA MET A 361 3.57 9.40 -0.16
C MET A 361 3.18 9.24 -1.64
N LYS A 362 3.63 8.17 -2.31
CA LYS A 362 3.28 7.87 -3.70
C LYS A 362 1.77 7.71 -3.86
N VAL A 363 1.11 6.92 -3.00
CA VAL A 363 -0.34 6.73 -3.06
C VAL A 363 -1.09 8.05 -2.89
N LEU A 364 -0.68 8.90 -1.95
CA LEU A 364 -1.32 10.20 -1.75
C LEU A 364 -1.14 11.11 -2.97
N ALA A 365 0.09 11.22 -3.50
CA ALA A 365 0.42 12.07 -4.65
C ALA A 365 -0.31 11.63 -5.93
N LEU A 366 -0.38 10.33 -6.19
CA LEU A 366 -0.99 9.77 -7.41
C LEU A 366 -2.51 9.56 -7.28
N SER A 367 -3.11 9.89 -6.13
CA SER A 367 -4.56 9.78 -5.93
C SER A 367 -5.34 10.90 -6.63
N ASN A 368 -6.65 10.72 -6.80
CA ASN A 368 -7.55 11.75 -7.34
C ASN A 368 -8.50 12.28 -6.26
N GLN A 369 -7.93 12.94 -5.24
CA GLN A 369 -8.66 13.45 -4.08
C GLN A 369 -8.73 14.98 -4.09
N ARG A 370 -9.63 15.59 -3.32
CA ARG A 370 -9.80 17.05 -3.24
C ARG A 370 -8.50 17.76 -2.89
N SER A 371 -7.67 17.13 -2.06
CA SER A 371 -6.41 17.67 -1.57
C SER A 371 -5.22 17.41 -2.48
N THR A 372 -5.34 16.52 -3.48
CA THR A 372 -4.23 16.20 -4.41
C THR A 372 -3.79 17.41 -5.23
N PRO A 373 -4.69 18.20 -5.85
CA PRO A 373 -4.30 19.39 -6.63
C PRO A 373 -3.62 20.50 -5.81
N LEU A 374 -3.68 20.42 -4.48
CA LEU A 374 -3.04 21.38 -3.57
C LEU A 374 -1.57 21.03 -3.30
N ILE A 375 -1.10 19.86 -3.75
CA ILE A 375 0.31 19.44 -3.62
C ILE A 375 1.18 20.34 -4.51
N ARG A 376 2.20 20.97 -3.91
CA ARG A 376 3.18 21.79 -4.62
C ARG A 376 4.53 21.10 -4.74
N GLU A 377 4.93 20.38 -3.71
CA GLU A 377 6.19 19.63 -3.71
C GLU A 377 6.05 18.26 -3.05
N CYS A 378 6.82 17.29 -3.55
CA CYS A 378 7.04 16.00 -2.92
C CYS A 378 8.53 15.81 -2.60
N TRP A 379 8.85 15.46 -1.35
CA TRP A 379 10.22 15.29 -0.86
C TRP A 379 10.45 13.83 -0.41
N GLY A 380 11.16 13.07 -1.23
CA GLY A 380 11.58 11.71 -0.93
C GLY A 380 12.97 11.66 -0.33
N PHE A 381 13.09 11.09 0.87
CA PHE A 381 14.37 10.86 1.55
C PHE A 381 14.65 9.36 1.64
N ASP A 382 15.49 8.88 0.74
CA ASP A 382 15.93 7.51 0.56
C ASP A 382 14.75 6.51 0.62
N CYS A 383 13.71 6.75 -0.18
CA CYS A 383 12.38 6.16 0.04
C CYS A 383 11.76 5.42 -1.16
N MET A 384 12.39 5.46 -2.34
CA MET A 384 11.90 4.84 -3.59
C MET A 384 12.36 3.38 -3.72
N TYR A 385 11.97 2.53 -2.77
CA TYR A 385 12.40 1.12 -2.78
C TYR A 385 11.71 0.28 -3.83
N ASN A 386 10.55 0.77 -4.26
CA ASN A 386 9.57 -0.05 -4.91
C ASN A 386 9.83 0.02 -6.40
N CYS A 387 9.98 -1.14 -7.03
CA CYS A 387 10.23 -1.15 -8.45
C CYS A 387 9.05 -0.52 -9.20
N GLY A 388 9.38 0.20 -10.29
CA GLY A 388 8.42 1.04 -11.01
C GLY A 388 8.17 2.41 -10.36
N ASP A 389 8.63 2.68 -9.12
CA ASP A 389 8.52 4.01 -8.49
C ASP A 389 9.07 5.10 -9.39
N GLY A 390 10.23 4.89 -10.02
CA GLY A 390 10.88 5.89 -10.85
C GLY A 390 10.03 6.31 -12.05
N LEU A 391 9.39 5.34 -12.71
CA LEU A 391 8.48 5.61 -13.83
C LEU A 391 7.16 6.21 -13.37
N ALA A 392 6.58 5.71 -12.28
CA ALA A 392 5.34 6.22 -11.72
C ALA A 392 5.47 7.71 -11.32
N TRP A 393 6.55 8.06 -10.64
CA TRP A 393 6.85 9.45 -10.29
C TRP A 393 7.10 10.32 -11.51
N ALA A 394 7.80 9.83 -12.52
CA ALA A 394 7.99 10.57 -13.76
C ALA A 394 6.67 10.83 -14.51
N GLY A 395 5.80 9.82 -14.62
CA GLY A 395 4.47 9.96 -15.21
C GLY A 395 3.59 10.94 -14.44
N TRP A 396 3.65 10.91 -13.10
CA TRP A 396 2.94 11.87 -12.26
C TRP A 396 3.42 13.30 -12.47
N VAL A 397 4.74 13.56 -12.47
CA VAL A 397 5.27 14.92 -12.71
C VAL A 397 4.93 15.40 -14.13
N ASN A 398 4.99 14.52 -15.13
CA ASN A 398 4.60 14.86 -16.50
C ASN A 398 3.12 15.29 -16.58
N SER A 399 2.25 14.65 -15.81
CA SER A 399 0.83 15.00 -15.73
C SER A 399 0.56 16.25 -14.88
N ASN A 400 1.55 16.72 -14.12
CA ASN A 400 1.43 17.81 -13.15
C ASN A 400 2.59 18.81 -13.29
N PRO A 401 2.69 19.56 -14.40
CA PRO A 401 3.87 20.38 -14.71
C PRO A 401 4.15 21.55 -13.75
N ASN A 402 3.29 21.78 -12.76
CA ASN A 402 3.48 22.82 -11.74
C ASN A 402 3.96 22.29 -10.39
N VAL A 403 4.12 20.96 -10.25
CA VAL A 403 4.63 20.34 -9.02
C VAL A 403 6.11 20.05 -9.14
N LYS A 404 6.82 20.06 -8.01
CA LYS A 404 8.24 19.68 -7.96
C LYS A 404 8.43 18.39 -7.19
N LEU A 405 9.27 17.51 -7.70
CA LEU A 405 9.69 16.29 -7.03
C LEU A 405 11.16 16.37 -6.67
N TYR A 406 11.46 16.15 -5.40
CA TYR A 406 12.82 16.06 -4.88
C TYR A 406 13.06 14.66 -4.35
N ASN A 407 14.08 13.99 -4.85
CA ASN A 407 14.45 12.64 -4.44
C ASN A 407 15.92 12.60 -4.05
N TYR A 408 16.18 12.37 -2.77
CA TYR A 408 17.51 12.27 -2.18
C TYR A 408 17.74 10.82 -1.80
N TYR A 409 18.80 10.18 -2.27
CA TYR A 409 18.99 8.75 -2.02
C TYR A 409 20.44 8.37 -1.76
N LEU A 410 20.66 7.29 -0.99
CA LEU A 410 21.99 6.73 -0.81
C LEU A 410 22.41 5.94 -2.06
N ASN A 411 23.55 6.29 -2.64
CA ASN A 411 24.14 5.60 -3.79
C ASN A 411 24.84 4.30 -3.38
N THR A 412 24.14 3.47 -2.63
CA THR A 412 24.60 2.16 -2.19
C THR A 412 24.45 1.16 -3.35
N PRO A 413 25.49 0.37 -3.67
CA PRO A 413 25.36 -0.68 -4.67
C PRO A 413 24.24 -1.66 -4.29
N LYS A 414 23.38 -1.99 -5.27
CA LYS A 414 22.27 -2.96 -5.13
C LYS A 414 21.10 -2.53 -4.21
N SER A 415 20.94 -1.24 -3.87
CA SER A 415 19.69 -0.77 -3.23
C SER A 415 18.59 -0.48 -4.25
N GLY A 416 17.34 -0.85 -3.93
CA GLY A 416 16.15 -0.52 -4.74
C GLY A 416 16.01 0.98 -4.96
N THR A 417 16.23 1.77 -3.90
CA THR A 417 16.24 3.24 -3.99
C THR A 417 17.18 3.77 -5.04
N ARG A 418 18.41 3.26 -5.13
CA ARG A 418 19.35 3.68 -6.17
C ARG A 418 18.86 3.35 -7.57
N VAL A 419 18.26 2.17 -7.77
CA VAL A 419 17.75 1.74 -9.08
C VAL A 419 16.64 2.68 -9.53
N GLU A 420 15.63 2.86 -8.71
CA GLU A 420 14.46 3.70 -9.04
C GLU A 420 14.82 5.18 -9.18
N SER A 421 15.73 5.67 -8.33
CA SER A 421 16.23 7.05 -8.45
C SER A 421 16.93 7.29 -9.78
N LYS A 422 17.68 6.30 -10.28
CA LYS A 422 18.34 6.38 -11.59
C LYS A 422 17.35 6.27 -12.75
N VAL A 423 16.30 5.47 -12.61
CA VAL A 423 15.19 5.40 -13.57
C VAL A 423 14.48 6.74 -13.65
N LEU A 424 14.13 7.33 -12.51
CA LEU A 424 13.53 8.67 -12.44
C LEU A 424 14.45 9.73 -13.07
N GLN A 425 15.74 9.69 -12.75
CA GLN A 425 16.72 10.63 -13.30
C GLN A 425 16.84 10.53 -14.82
N SER A 426 16.77 9.32 -15.39
CA SER A 426 16.87 9.12 -16.85
C SER A 426 15.68 9.67 -17.62
N GLN A 427 14.55 9.94 -16.97
CA GLN A 427 13.37 10.57 -17.60
C GLN A 427 13.57 12.07 -17.89
N ASN A 428 14.64 12.69 -17.35
CA ASN A 428 15.04 14.07 -17.64
C ASN A 428 13.92 15.11 -17.50
N GLN A 429 13.07 14.94 -16.48
CA GLN A 429 11.93 15.82 -16.22
C GLN A 429 12.40 17.14 -15.57
N PRO A 430 12.01 18.33 -16.09
CA PRO A 430 12.54 19.62 -15.64
C PRO A 430 12.18 19.97 -14.19
N ASN A 431 11.09 19.42 -13.67
CA ASN A 431 10.63 19.65 -12.31
C ASN A 431 11.05 18.56 -11.31
N VAL A 432 11.95 17.67 -11.73
CA VAL A 432 12.48 16.59 -10.89
C VAL A 432 13.93 16.89 -10.54
N THR A 433 14.25 16.82 -9.25
CA THR A 433 15.62 16.88 -8.76
C THR A 433 15.96 15.55 -8.08
N VAL A 434 16.92 14.82 -8.65
CA VAL A 434 17.47 13.59 -8.07
C VAL A 434 18.88 13.84 -7.58
N VAL A 435 19.15 13.58 -6.30
CA VAL A 435 20.46 13.78 -5.68
C VAL A 435 20.95 12.49 -5.05
N ALA A 436 22.09 12.01 -5.52
CA ALA A 436 22.79 10.84 -5.01
C ALA A 436 23.72 11.21 -3.84
N LEU A 437 23.76 10.37 -2.81
CA LEU A 437 24.54 10.56 -1.59
C LEU A 437 25.53 9.41 -1.37
N PRO A 438 26.64 9.61 -0.62
CA PRO A 438 27.08 10.88 -0.03
C PRO A 438 27.54 11.88 -1.10
N LEU A 439 27.49 13.17 -0.74
CA LEU A 439 28.19 14.20 -1.52
C LEU A 439 29.71 14.01 -1.39
N PRO A 440 30.52 14.51 -2.35
CA PRO A 440 31.98 14.38 -2.28
C PRO A 440 32.55 14.84 -0.93
N GLY A 441 33.39 14.00 -0.31
CA GLY A 441 34.02 14.28 0.98
C GLY A 441 33.10 14.14 2.20
N GLN A 442 31.87 13.65 2.05
CA GLN A 442 30.93 13.42 3.14
C GLN A 442 30.71 11.92 3.42
N SER A 443 30.27 11.62 4.64
CA SER A 443 29.67 10.34 5.00
C SER A 443 28.28 10.62 5.55
N ILE A 444 27.30 9.81 5.17
CA ILE A 444 25.90 9.99 5.57
C ILE A 444 25.22 8.62 5.67
N SER A 445 24.46 8.43 6.74
CA SER A 445 23.64 7.24 6.96
C SER A 445 22.23 7.43 6.41
N HIS A 446 21.49 6.32 6.32
CA HIS A 446 20.11 6.29 5.83
C HIS A 446 19.19 7.26 6.60
N ASP A 447 19.31 7.28 7.93
CA ASP A 447 18.47 8.10 8.81
C ASP A 447 18.88 9.59 8.81
N GLN A 448 20.07 9.91 8.30
CA GLN A 448 20.54 11.29 8.18
C GLN A 448 20.03 11.99 6.91
N VAL A 449 19.58 11.24 5.91
CA VAL A 449 19.15 11.81 4.62
C VAL A 449 18.09 12.90 4.78
N PRO A 450 17.00 12.73 5.58
CA PRO A 450 16.00 13.77 5.75
C PRO A 450 16.61 15.07 6.28
N ILE A 451 17.36 14.99 7.38
CA ILE A 451 17.79 16.19 8.10
C ILE A 451 18.85 17.01 7.36
N THR A 452 19.62 16.36 6.47
CA THR A 452 20.58 17.03 5.58
C THR A 452 19.90 18.01 4.63
N PHE A 453 18.70 17.70 4.14
CA PHE A 453 18.01 18.51 3.13
C PHE A 453 16.79 19.26 3.65
N TRP A 454 16.30 18.90 4.85
CA TRP A 454 15.06 19.42 5.42
C TRP A 454 14.98 20.95 5.46
N LEU A 455 15.93 21.61 6.13
CA LEU A 455 15.94 23.08 6.23
C LEU A 455 16.10 23.77 4.86
N PRO A 456 17.08 23.38 4.02
CA PRO A 456 17.19 23.94 2.66
C PRO A 456 15.94 23.75 1.81
N ARG A 457 15.18 22.65 1.98
CA ARG A 457 13.90 22.45 1.28
C ARG A 457 12.82 23.40 1.75
N ILE A 458 12.63 23.55 3.06
CA ILE A 458 11.63 24.48 3.59
C ILE A 458 11.95 25.91 3.15
N GLN A 459 13.22 26.33 3.22
CA GLN A 459 13.64 27.66 2.79
C GLN A 459 13.48 27.87 1.27
N GLY A 460 13.76 26.83 0.47
CA GLY A 460 13.66 26.85 -1.00
C GLY A 460 12.24 26.80 -1.55
N ALA A 461 11.25 26.40 -0.76
CA ALA A 461 9.84 26.41 -1.13
C ALA A 461 9.32 27.87 -1.19
N SER A 462 9.40 28.47 -2.38
CA SER A 462 9.14 29.91 -2.59
C SER A 462 7.68 30.32 -2.37
N PHE A 463 6.73 29.38 -2.48
CA PHE A 463 5.31 29.64 -2.22
C PHE A 463 4.99 29.75 -0.73
N LEU A 464 5.86 29.26 0.16
CA LEU A 464 5.67 29.42 1.60
C LEU A 464 6.00 30.86 2.01
N LEU A 465 5.02 31.52 2.64
CA LEU A 465 5.18 32.86 3.22
C LEU A 465 6.23 32.87 4.33
N ALA A 466 6.87 34.02 4.55
CA ALA A 466 7.70 34.24 5.73
C ALA A 466 6.84 34.52 6.97
N ARG A 467 7.35 34.15 8.15
CA ARG A 467 6.74 34.44 9.46
C ARG A 467 7.17 35.78 10.03
#